data_AF-A0A8T5FH85-F1
#
_entry.id   AF-A0A8T5FH85-F1
#
_cell.length_a   1.000
_cell.length_b   1.000
_cell.length_c   1.000
_cell.angle_alpha   90.00
_cell.angle_beta   90.00
_cell.angle_gamma   90.00
#
_symmetry.space_group_name_H-M   'P 1'
#
loop_
_entity.id
_entity.type
_entity.pdbx_description
1 polymer ?
#
loop_
_entity_poly.entity_id
_entity_poly.type
_entity_poly.pdbx_seq_one_letter_code
_entity_poly.pdbx_strand_id
1 'polypeptide(L)'
;MINKFNRKKTRKLLFQELYSMSFNHFDSKLFKESFFDDVFKFSKDEDYINKIKKIVFFYESFFISILQKYTPKFKVQNMSLSYILPIYIALSEMFFLEEEIP
;
A
#
# COMPACT_ATOMS: atom_id res chain seq x y z
N MET A 1 18.17 13.80 16.38
CA MET A 1 17.06 12.87 16.70
C MET A 1 16.89 11.93 15.52
N ILE A 2 17.14 10.63 15.69
CA ILE A 2 16.74 9.65 14.67
C ILE A 2 15.21 9.66 14.70
N ASN A 3 14.57 10.28 13.72
CA ASN A 3 13.13 10.18 13.54
C ASN A 3 12.85 8.71 13.22
N LYS A 4 12.52 7.92 14.25
CA LYS A 4 12.19 6.51 14.08
C LYS A 4 10.87 6.46 13.32
N PHE A 5 10.95 6.20 12.01
CA PHE A 5 9.78 6.12 11.14
C PHE A 5 8.76 5.15 11.72
N ASN A 6 7.48 5.52 11.71
CA ASN A 6 6.43 4.64 12.21
C ASN A 6 5.87 3.79 11.07
N ARG A 7 6.51 2.64 10.79
CA ARG A 7 6.13 1.70 9.71
C ARG A 7 4.63 1.37 9.70
N LYS A 8 4.03 1.14 10.88
CA LYS A 8 2.59 0.86 11.01
C LYS A 8 1.71 2.01 10.51
N LYS A 9 2.02 3.25 10.89
CA LYS A 9 1.27 4.42 10.43
C LYS A 9 1.55 4.71 8.95
N THR A 10 2.78 4.48 8.48
CA THR A 10 3.14 4.57 7.05
C THR A 10 2.36 3.58 6.19
N ARG A 11 2.18 2.32 6.63
CA ARG A 11 1.33 1.32 5.95
C ARG A 11 -0.12 1.78 5.81
N LYS A 12 -0.68 2.37 6.88
CA LYS A 12 -2.05 2.88 6.85
C LYS A 12 -2.21 4.00 5.81
N LEU A 13 -1.24 4.92 5.76
CA LEU A 13 -1.19 5.98 4.77
C LEU A 13 -1.11 5.41 3.34
N LEU A 14 -0.19 4.47 3.11
CA LEU A 14 -0.01 3.80 1.83
C LEU A 14 -1.29 3.10 1.35
N PHE A 15 -2.00 2.41 2.24
CA PHE A 15 -3.29 1.79 1.91
C PHE A 15 -4.30 2.83 1.43
N GLN A 16 -4.42 3.97 2.13
CA GLN A 16 -5.37 5.02 1.74
C GLN A 16 -4.99 5.64 0.38
N GLU A 17 -3.71 5.87 0.12
CA GLU A 17 -3.23 6.34 -1.18
C GLU A 17 -3.59 5.35 -2.29
N LEU A 18 -3.21 4.06 -2.14
CA LEU A 18 -3.51 3.02 -3.14
C LEU A 18 -5.01 2.87 -3.37
N TYR A 19 -5.82 2.92 -2.30
CA TYR A 19 -7.27 2.84 -2.40
C TYR A 19 -7.83 3.99 -3.22
N SER A 20 -7.42 5.23 -2.93
CA SER A 20 -7.87 6.41 -3.69
C SER A 20 -7.45 6.37 -5.16
N MET A 21 -6.26 5.83 -5.45
CA MET A 21 -5.75 5.63 -6.82
C MET A 21 -6.61 4.69 -7.66
N SER A 22 -7.36 3.78 -7.04
CA SER A 22 -8.18 2.80 -7.75
C SER A 22 -9.53 3.33 -8.25
N PHE A 23 -9.99 4.51 -7.82
CA PHE A 23 -11.33 5.02 -8.17
C PHE A 23 -11.34 6.21 -9.12
N ASN A 24 -10.26 7.00 -9.24
CA ASN A 24 -10.20 8.23 -10.06
C ASN A 24 -8.76 8.57 -10.50
N HIS A 25 -8.61 9.60 -11.35
CA HIS A 25 -7.31 10.24 -11.60
C HIS A 25 -6.74 10.76 -10.27
N PHE A 26 -5.74 10.08 -9.73
CA PHE A 26 -5.17 10.40 -8.43
C PHE A 26 -4.39 11.71 -8.47
N ASP A 27 -4.95 12.75 -7.85
CA ASP A 27 -4.23 13.98 -7.52
C ASP A 27 -3.60 13.83 -6.13
N SER A 28 -2.29 13.57 -6.12
CA SER A 28 -1.55 13.39 -4.86
C SER A 28 -1.59 14.63 -3.97
N LYS A 29 -1.69 15.83 -4.54
CA LYS A 29 -1.67 17.08 -3.81
C LYS A 29 -3.02 17.29 -3.14
N LEU A 30 -4.11 17.19 -3.90
CA LEU A 30 -5.46 17.29 -3.38
C LEU A 30 -5.77 16.21 -2.33
N PHE A 31 -5.30 14.98 -2.52
CA PHE A 31 -5.43 13.92 -1.53
C PHE A 31 -4.69 14.26 -0.24
N LYS A 32 -3.45 14.77 -0.36
CA LYS A 32 -2.63 15.20 0.79
C LYS A 32 -3.23 16.42 1.50
N GLU A 33 -3.92 17.30 0.79
CA GLU A 33 -4.56 18.48 1.38
C GLU A 33 -5.93 18.14 2.01
N SER A 34 -6.73 17.26 1.38
CA SER A 34 -8.10 16.96 1.84
C SER A 34 -8.17 15.95 2.99
N PHE A 35 -7.17 15.08 3.14
CA PHE A 35 -7.13 14.07 4.20
C PHE A 35 -6.20 14.44 5.37
N PHE A 36 -5.36 15.48 5.24
CA PHE A 36 -4.24 15.73 6.15
C PHE A 36 -4.11 17.20 6.55
N ASP A 37 -5.14 17.76 7.17
CA ASP A 37 -5.08 19.09 7.83
C ASP A 37 -4.29 19.08 9.16
N ASP A 38 -4.04 17.90 9.76
CA ASP A 38 -3.22 17.79 10.97
C ASP A 38 -1.81 17.31 10.66
N VAL A 39 -0.83 18.21 10.88
CA VAL A 39 0.60 17.96 10.79
C VAL A 39 0.94 16.67 11.56
N PHE A 40 1.28 15.62 10.83
CA PHE A 40 1.68 14.35 11.41
C PHE A 40 2.76 14.57 12.48
N LYS A 41 2.50 14.15 13.72
CA LYS A 41 3.52 14.11 14.80
C LYS A 41 4.60 13.03 14.58
N PHE A 42 4.76 12.51 13.35
CA PHE A 42 5.74 11.49 13.01
C PHE A 42 6.23 11.66 11.57
N SER A 43 7.48 11.27 11.32
CA SER A 43 8.05 11.27 9.97
C SER A 43 7.52 10.10 9.15
N LYS A 44 7.10 10.41 7.91
CA LYS A 44 6.69 9.41 6.92
C LYS A 44 7.94 8.80 6.29
N ASP A 45 7.90 7.50 6.07
CA ASP A 45 8.92 6.81 5.26
C ASP A 45 8.48 6.85 3.79
N GLU A 46 8.80 7.95 3.13
CA GLU A 46 8.45 8.20 1.72
C GLU A 46 9.14 7.21 0.77
N ASP A 47 10.36 6.76 1.10
CA ASP A 47 11.10 5.78 0.30
C ASP A 47 10.37 4.44 0.29
N TYR A 48 9.90 3.98 1.45
CA TYR A 48 9.06 2.79 1.55
C TYR A 48 7.76 2.94 0.79
N ILE A 49 7.05 4.07 0.93
CA ILE A 49 5.78 4.30 0.23
C ILE A 49 6.01 4.19 -1.28
N ASN A 50 7.00 4.90 -1.80
CA ASN A 50 7.31 4.91 -3.22
C ASN A 50 7.76 3.53 -3.72
N LYS A 51 8.57 2.80 -2.94
CA LYS A 51 9.03 1.45 -3.27
C LYS A 51 7.86 0.47 -3.34
N ILE A 52 7.02 0.40 -2.31
CA ILE A 52 5.88 -0.52 -2.30
C ILE A 52 4.88 -0.18 -3.39
N LYS A 53 4.59 1.11 -3.65
CA LYS A 53 3.72 1.50 -4.78
C LYS A 53 4.25 0.95 -6.10
N LYS A 54 5.55 1.15 -6.38
CA LYS A 54 6.17 0.63 -7.61
C LYS A 54 6.05 -0.90 -7.70
N ILE A 55 6.29 -1.62 -6.60
CA ILE A 55 6.15 -3.07 -6.56
C ILE A 55 4.70 -3.48 -6.84
N VAL A 56 3.73 -2.88 -6.16
CA VAL A 56 2.30 -3.16 -6.34
C VAL A 56 1.86 -2.95 -7.79
N PHE A 57 2.23 -1.84 -8.41
CA PHE A 57 1.89 -1.57 -9.80
C PHE A 57 2.59 -2.51 -10.79
N PHE A 58 3.86 -2.81 -10.57
CA PHE A 58 4.63 -3.64 -11.50
C PHE A 58 4.27 -5.13 -11.40
N TYR A 59 4.01 -5.63 -10.19
CA TYR A 59 3.77 -7.05 -9.91
C TYR A 59 2.29 -7.38 -9.67
N GLU A 60 1.36 -6.50 -10.03
CA GLU A 60 -0.08 -6.72 -9.82
C GLU A 60 -0.55 -8.08 -10.36
N SER A 61 -0.24 -8.40 -11.62
CA SER A 61 -0.61 -9.67 -12.25
C SER A 61 -0.04 -10.88 -11.50
N PHE A 62 1.17 -10.76 -10.96
CA PHE A 62 1.78 -11.80 -10.14
C PHE A 62 1.02 -11.98 -8.82
N PHE A 63 0.65 -10.89 -8.14
CA PHE A 63 -0.15 -10.95 -6.92
C PHE A 63 -1.55 -11.51 -7.16
N ILE A 64 -2.19 -11.17 -8.28
CA ILE A 64 -3.46 -11.78 -8.72
C ILE A 64 -3.29 -13.29 -8.88
N SER A 65 -2.20 -13.74 -9.51
CA SER A 65 -1.95 -15.18 -9.69
C SER A 65 -1.79 -15.93 -8.36
N ILE A 66 -1.14 -15.30 -7.37
CA ILE A 66 -1.02 -15.84 -6.01
C ILE A 66 -2.40 -15.94 -5.37
N LEU A 67 -3.18 -14.85 -5.40
CA LEU A 67 -4.53 -14.84 -4.84
C LEU A 67 -5.41 -15.92 -5.47
N GLN A 68 -5.44 -16.01 -6.80
CA GLN A 68 -6.22 -17.03 -7.51
C GLN A 68 -5.83 -18.45 -7.13
N LYS A 69 -4.53 -18.71 -6.93
CA LYS A 69 -4.04 -20.02 -6.50
C LYS A 69 -4.51 -20.39 -5.09
N TYR A 70 -4.52 -19.44 -4.15
CA TYR A 70 -4.84 -19.71 -2.75
C TYR A 70 -6.29 -19.42 -2.36
N THR A 71 -7.05 -18.70 -3.20
CA THR A 71 -8.48 -18.41 -3.02
C THR A 71 -9.30 -18.79 -4.25
N PRO A 72 -9.26 -20.06 -4.72
CA PRO A 72 -9.86 -20.47 -6.00
C PRO A 72 -11.39 -20.31 -6.06
N LYS A 73 -12.05 -20.30 -4.90
CA LYS A 73 -13.52 -20.10 -4.79
C LYS A 73 -13.95 -18.64 -4.93
N PHE A 74 -13.00 -17.70 -4.86
CA PHE A 74 -13.29 -16.27 -4.90
C PHE A 74 -12.78 -15.64 -6.19
N LYS A 75 -13.66 -14.90 -6.86
CA LYS A 75 -13.26 -14.09 -8.02
C LYS A 75 -12.60 -12.82 -7.51
N VAL A 76 -11.27 -12.70 -7.68
CA VAL A 76 -10.47 -11.54 -7.24
C VAL A 76 -11.05 -10.22 -7.78
N GLN A 77 -11.57 -10.22 -9.01
CA GLN A 77 -12.23 -9.09 -9.66
C GLN A 77 -13.45 -8.54 -8.89
N ASN A 78 -14.10 -9.40 -8.09
CA ASN A 78 -15.30 -9.06 -7.32
C ASN A 78 -14.97 -8.80 -5.85
N MET A 79 -13.72 -8.93 -5.43
CA MET A 79 -13.33 -8.63 -4.05
C MET A 79 -13.21 -7.13 -3.85
N SER A 80 -13.63 -6.66 -2.68
CA SER A 80 -13.41 -5.26 -2.29
C SER A 80 -11.91 -4.96 -2.22
N LEU A 81 -11.51 -3.79 -2.74
CA LEU A 81 -10.14 -3.28 -2.65
C LEU A 81 -9.65 -3.16 -1.21
N SER A 82 -10.58 -3.01 -0.25
CA SER A 82 -10.27 -3.03 1.19
C SER A 82 -9.68 -4.37 1.65
N TYR A 83 -9.91 -5.46 0.91
CA TYR A 83 -9.29 -6.76 1.16
C TYR A 83 -8.05 -7.00 0.27
N ILE A 84 -8.10 -6.59 -0.99
CA ILE A 84 -7.02 -6.84 -1.95
C ILE A 84 -5.76 -6.04 -1.62
N LEU A 85 -5.89 -4.74 -1.36
CA LEU A 85 -4.74 -3.86 -1.17
C LEU A 85 -3.88 -4.20 0.05
N PRO A 86 -4.45 -4.55 1.23
CA PRO A 86 -3.63 -5.05 2.34
C PRO A 86 -2.81 -6.29 1.99
N ILE A 87 -3.39 -7.20 1.18
CA ILE A 87 -2.68 -8.40 0.73
C ILE A 87 -1.54 -7.99 -0.21
N TYR A 88 -1.78 -7.09 -1.16
CA TYR A 88 -0.73 -6.62 -2.06
C TYR A 88 0.42 -5.94 -1.32
N ILE A 89 0.13 -5.12 -0.30
CA ILE A 89 1.16 -4.51 0.55
C ILE A 89 1.95 -5.61 1.27
N ALA A 90 1.27 -6.58 1.88
CA ALA A 90 1.94 -7.68 2.59
C ALA A 90 2.82 -8.54 1.66
N LEU A 91 2.32 -8.92 0.48
CA LEU A 91 3.10 -9.67 -0.50
C LEU A 91 4.30 -8.86 -1.00
N SER A 92 4.13 -7.55 -1.19
CA SER A 92 5.22 -6.64 -1.56
C SER A 92 6.32 -6.62 -0.50
N GLU A 93 5.95 -6.55 0.78
CA GLU A 93 6.90 -6.61 1.88
C GLU A 93 7.61 -7.97 1.92
N MET A 94 6.85 -9.07 1.86
CA MET A 94 7.39 -10.44 2.00
C MET A 94 8.36 -10.84 0.88
N PHE A 95 8.10 -10.40 -0.36
CA PHE A 95 8.90 -10.84 -1.52
C PHE A 95 9.99 -9.85 -1.94
N PHE A 96 9.88 -8.56 -1.60
CA PHE A 96 10.71 -7.52 -2.22
C PHE A 96 11.33 -6.52 -1.23
N LEU A 97 11.07 -6.64 0.07
CA LEU A 97 11.83 -5.94 1.09
C LEU A 97 12.84 -6.88 1.73
N GLU A 98 14.11 -6.47 1.70
CA GLU A 98 15.23 -7.19 2.31
C GLU A 98 15.36 -6.88 3.81
N GLU A 99 14.67 -5.83 4.31
CA GLU A 99 14.67 -5.50 5.74
C GLU A 99 13.82 -6.50 6.53
N GLU A 100 14.37 -7.07 7.61
CA GLU A 100 13.60 -7.80 8.62
C GLU A 100 12.48 -6.89 9.15
N ILE A 101 11.26 -7.42 9.17
CA ILE A 101 10.10 -6.74 9.74
C ILE A 101 10.42 -6.42 11.23
N PRO A 102 10.50 -5.14 11.64
CA PRO A 102 10.79 -4.79 13.03
C PRO A 102 9.61 -5.10 13.97
#